data_AF-A0A381FAF4-F1
#
_entry.id   AF-A0A381FAF4-F1
#
_cell.length_a   1.000
_cell.length_b   1.000
_cell.length_c   1.000
_cell.angle_alpha   90.00
_cell.angle_beta   90.00
_cell.angle_gamma   90.00
#
_symmetry.space_group_name_H-M   'P 1'
#
loop_
_entity.id
_entity.type
_entity.pdbx_description
1 polymer ?
#
loop_
_entity_poly.entity_id
_entity_poly.type
_entity_poly.pdbx_seq_one_letter_code
_entity_poly.pdbx_strand_id
1 'polypeptide(L)' 'MQSTKIKKRLKVKDTVYRKILDDFGLRDKLIEITGLRESGVLAFAYRKSERAVRDFEVMQAIKEHTGWTDKEIFEEEK' A
#
# COMPACT_ATOMS: atom_id res chain seq x y z
N MET A 1 -20.69 25.53 10.98
CA MET A 1 -20.76 24.06 10.87
C MET A 1 -19.56 23.59 10.05
N GLN A 2 -18.51 23.08 10.69
CA GLN A 2 -17.38 22.49 9.97
C GLN A 2 -17.83 21.13 9.45
N SER A 3 -18.00 21.02 8.12
CA SER A 3 -18.28 19.75 7.46
C SER A 3 -17.05 18.86 7.56
N THR A 4 -17.02 17.99 8.58
CA THR A 4 -16.06 16.90 8.69
C THR A 4 -16.30 15.98 7.49
N LYS A 5 -15.56 16.19 6.40
CA LYS A 5 -15.53 15.25 5.27
C LYS A 5 -14.99 13.94 5.83
N ILE A 6 -15.89 13.03 6.18
CA ILE A 6 -15.56 11.66 6.57
C ILE A 6 -14.78 11.09 5.37
N LYS A 7 -13.44 11.00 5.48
CA LYS A 7 -12.61 10.37 4.46
C LYS A 7 -13.17 8.95 4.30
N LYS A 8 -13.79 8.67 3.16
CA LYS A 8 -14.29 7.33 2.81
C LYS A 8 -13.22 6.30 3.17
N ARG A 9 -13.60 5.20 3.82
CA ARG A 9 -12.66 4.14 4.18
C ARG A 9 -12.27 3.41 2.90
N LEU A 10 -11.28 3.97 2.19
CA LEU A 10 -10.69 3.31 1.03
C LEU A 10 -9.92 2.08 1.53
N LYS A 11 -10.47 0.91 1.24
CA LYS A 11 -9.87 -0.39 1.54
C LYS A 11 -8.82 -0.70 0.49
N VAL A 12 -7.66 -1.23 0.88
CA VAL A 12 -6.61 -1.60 -0.08
C VAL A 12 -6.95 -2.96 -0.69
N LYS A 13 -6.84 -3.10 -2.01
CA LYS A 13 -7.10 -4.35 -2.72
C LYS A 13 -6.10 -5.43 -2.35
N ASP A 14 -6.58 -6.67 -2.30
CA ASP A 14 -5.76 -7.87 -2.08
C ASP A 14 -4.61 -8.03 -3.10
N THR A 15 -4.82 -7.55 -4.33
CA THR A 15 -3.80 -7.56 -5.40
C THR A 15 -2.57 -6.75 -5.03
N VAL A 16 -2.71 -5.69 -4.23
CA VAL A 16 -1.58 -4.87 -3.78
C VAL A 16 -0.69 -5.66 -2.84
N TYR A 17 -1.30 -6.33 -1.86
CA TYR A 17 -0.54 -7.16 -0.91
C TYR A 17 0.15 -8.33 -1.61
N ARG A 18 -0.53 -9.00 -2.54
CA ARG A 18 0.09 -10.06 -3.35
C ARG A 18 1.27 -9.54 -4.16
N LYS A 19 1.13 -8.38 -4.80
CA LYS A 19 2.22 -7.77 -5.56
C LYS A 19 3.45 -7.49 -4.71
N ILE A 20 3.26 -7.04 -3.46
CA ILE A 20 4.38 -6.86 -2.52
C ILE A 20 5.03 -8.20 -2.16
N LEU A 21 4.25 -9.28 -2.00
CA LEU A 21 4.79 -10.62 -1.71
C LEU A 21 5.51 -11.25 -2.90
N ASP A 22 5.04 -11.00 -4.13
CA ASP A 22 5.54 -11.68 -5.33
C ASP A 22 6.69 -10.90 -6.00
N ASP A 23 6.70 -9.56 -5.90
CA ASP A 23 7.65 -8.71 -6.60
C ASP A 23 8.82 -8.29 -5.71
N PHE A 24 9.99 -8.91 -5.92
CA PHE A 24 11.21 -8.60 -5.19
C PHE A 24 11.67 -7.16 -5.39
N GLY A 25 11.56 -6.62 -6.61
CA GLY A 25 11.99 -5.24 -6.89
C GLY A 25 11.11 -4.21 -6.19
N LEU A 26 9.82 -4.50 -6.02
CA LEU A 26 8.95 -3.69 -5.19
C LEU A 26 9.34 -3.79 -3.71
N ARG A 27 9.64 -4.99 -3.21
CA ARG A 27 10.08 -5.15 -1.80
C ARG A 27 11.34 -4.38 -1.51
N ASP A 28 12.32 -4.43 -2.40
CA ASP A 28 13.60 -3.75 -2.22
C ASP A 28 13.40 -2.23 -2.08
N LYS A 29 12.62 -1.62 -2.98
CA LYS A 29 12.23 -0.20 -2.86
C LYS A 29 11.51 0.11 -1.54
N LEU A 30 10.62 -0.77 -1.11
CA LEU A 30 9.89 -0.59 0.15
C LEU A 30 10.81 -0.71 1.37
N ILE A 31 11.83 -1.58 1.32
CA ILE A 31 12.87 -1.69 2.35
C ILE A 31 13.66 -0.39 2.42
N GLU A 32 14.11 0.15 1.28
CA GLU A 32 14.86 1.40 1.21
C GLU A 32 14.09 2.58 1.81
N ILE A 33 12.81 2.71 1.48
CA ILE A 33 11.97 3.83 1.90
C ILE A 33 11.55 3.69 3.36
N THR A 34 11.09 2.51 3.77
CA THR A 34 10.56 2.32 5.13
C THR A 34 11.64 2.06 6.18
N GLY A 35 12.87 1.76 5.75
CA GLY A 35 13.96 1.29 6.62
C GLY A 35 13.69 -0.07 7.28
N LEU A 36 12.60 -0.75 6.91
CA LEU A 36 12.25 -2.06 7.43
C LEU A 36 13.11 -3.13 6.76
N ARG A 37 13.42 -4.18 7.51
CA ARG A 37 13.96 -5.41 6.91
C ARG A 37 12.90 -6.07 6.04
N GLU A 38 13.32 -6.92 5.10
CA GLU A 38 12.41 -7.66 4.21
C GLU A 38 11.30 -8.39 4.99
N SER A 39 11.63 -9.03 6.12
CA SER A 39 10.64 -9.70 6.97
C SER A 39 9.57 -8.76 7.50
N GLY A 40 9.90 -7.49 7.77
CA GLY A 40 8.95 -6.45 8.16
C GLY A 40 8.03 -6.06 7.01
N VAL A 41 8.59 -5.94 5.79
CA VAL A 41 7.81 -5.66 4.57
C VAL A 41 6.83 -6.79 4.27
N LEU A 42 7.31 -8.02 4.29
CA LEU A 42 6.48 -9.22 4.14
C LEU A 42 5.41 -9.30 5.23
N ALA A 43 5.75 -9.02 6.48
CA ALA A 43 4.81 -9.11 7.59
C ALA A 43 3.61 -8.16 7.42
N PHE A 44 3.83 -6.93 6.97
CA PHE A 44 2.69 -6.02 6.77
C PHE A 44 1.85 -6.43 5.55
N ALA A 45 2.46 -7.01 4.52
CA ALA A 45 1.73 -7.53 3.36
C ALA A 45 0.87 -8.75 3.74
N TYR A 46 1.43 -9.72 4.47
CA TYR A 46 0.69 -10.89 4.97
C TYR A 46 -0.46 -10.51 5.90
N ARG A 47 -0.24 -9.53 6.79
CA ARG A 47 -1.27 -9.03 7.71
C ARG A 47 -2.28 -8.10 7.05
N LYS A 48 -2.11 -7.81 5.75
CA LYS A 48 -2.92 -6.84 5.00
C LYS A 48 -3.05 -5.51 5.74
N SER A 49 -1.91 -4.98 6.20
CA SER A 49 -1.87 -3.73 6.97
C SER A 49 -2.16 -2.54 6.06
N GLU A 50 -3.42 -2.09 6.04
CA GLU A 50 -3.82 -0.89 5.30
C GLU A 50 -3.06 0.35 5.74
N ARG A 51 -2.77 0.46 7.04
CA ARG A 51 -2.03 1.60 7.58
C ARG A 51 -0.64 1.72 6.95
N ALA A 52 0.06 0.60 6.80
CA ALA A 52 1.40 0.58 6.22
C ALA A 52 1.36 0.92 4.72
N VAL A 53 0.42 0.34 3.97
CA VAL A 53 0.28 0.62 2.53
C VAL A 53 -0.20 2.04 2.25
N ARG A 54 -0.99 2.61 3.16
CA ARG A 54 -1.50 3.99 3.03
C ARG A 54 -0.53 5.05 3.52
N ASP A 55 0.63 4.66 4.04
CA ASP A 55 1.70 5.61 4.25
C ASP A 55 2.06 6.27 2.90
N PHE A 56 2.33 7.58 2.94
CA PHE A 56 2.50 8.36 1.72
C PHE A 56 3.66 7.85 0.87
N GLU A 57 4.80 7.55 1.50
CA GLU A 57 6.01 7.14 0.80
C GLU A 57 5.86 5.72 0.25
N VAL A 58 5.24 4.81 1.03
CA VAL A 58 4.92 3.44 0.59
C VAL A 58 3.97 3.46 -0.59
N MET A 59 2.90 4.26 -0.51
CA MET A 59 1.91 4.35 -1.59
C MET A 59 2.54 4.93 -2.86
N GLN A 60 3.37 5.96 -2.73
CA GLN A 60 4.09 6.55 -3.85
C GLN A 60 5.02 5.52 -4.50
N ALA A 61 5.79 4.76 -3.70
CA ALA A 61 6.67 3.72 -4.19
C ALA A 61 5.92 2.62 -4.97
N ILE A 62 4.76 2.19 -4.46
CA ILE A 62 3.90 1.22 -5.14
C ILE A 62 3.46 1.77 -6.49
N LYS A 63 2.96 3.01 -6.54
CA LYS A 63 2.52 3.65 -7.79
C LYS A 63 3.65 3.80 -8.80
N GLU A 64 4.81 4.30 -8.38
CA GLU A 64 5.96 4.51 -9.26
C GLU A 64 6.53 3.20 -9.79
N HIS A 65 6.53 2.14 -8.98
CA HIS A 65 7.03 0.84 -9.39
C HIS A 65 6.05 0.10 -10.31
N THR A 66 4.74 0.19 -10.05
CA THR A 66 3.72 -0.61 -10.77
C THR A 66 3.01 0.15 -11.88
N GLY A 67 3.05 1.48 -11.87
CA GLY A 67 2.23 2.34 -12.72
C GLY A 67 0.76 2.40 -12.29
N TRP A 68 0.39 1.82 -11.14
CA TRP A 68 -1.00 1.73 -10.72
C TRP A 68 -1.62 3.07 -10.33
N THR A 69 -2.89 3.19 -10.65
CA THR A 69 -3.77 4.28 -10.24
C THR A 69 -4.44 3.98 -8.89
N ASP A 70 -5.04 5.00 -8.27
CA ASP A 70 -5.81 4.83 -7.04
C ASP A 70 -6.92 3.78 -7.17
N LYS A 71 -7.50 3.64 -8.37
CA LYS A 71 -8.54 2.63 -8.63
C LYS A 71 -8.01 1.21 -8.64
N GLU A 72 -6.73 1.02 -8.91
CA GLU A 72 -6.06 -0.29 -8.90
C GLU A 72 -5.55 -0.65 -7.51
N ILE A 73 -5.32 0.36 -6.66
CA ILE A 73 -4.85 0.19 -5.28
C ILE A 73 -6.01 0.05 -4.30
N PHE A 74 -7.08 0.82 -4.49
CA PHE A 74 -8.21 0.86 -3.56
C PHE A 74 -9.45 0.18 -4.13
N GLU A 75 -10.23 -0.44 -3.24
CA GLU A 75 -11.59 -0.86 -3.52
C GLU A 75 -12.49 0.39 -3.55
N GLU A 76 -13.27 0.54 -4.61
CA GLU A 76 -14.39 1.49 -4.60
C GLU A 76 -15.51 0.87 -3.74
N GLU A 77 -15.81 1.46 -2.59
CA GLU A 77 -17.04 1.14 -1.85
C GLU A 77 -18.24 1.49 -2.75
N LYS A 78 -19.02 0.47 -3.12
CA LYS A 78 -20.34 0.61 -3.75
C LYS A 78 -21.35 1.20 -2.78
#